data_AF-A0A7S4W3V0-F1
#
_entry.id   AF-A0A7S4W3V0-F1
#
_cell.length_a   1.000
_cell.length_b   1.000
_cell.length_c   1.000
_cell.angle_alpha   90.00
_cell.angle_beta   90.00
_cell.angle_gamma   90.00
#
_symmetry.space_group_name_H-M   'P 1'
#
loop_
_entity.id
_entity.type
_entity.pdbx_description
1 polymer ?
#
loop_
_entity_poly.entity_id
_entity_poly.type
_entity_poly.pdbx_seq_one_letter_code
_entity_poly.pdbx_strand_id
1 'polypeptide(L)'
;QELGIDCIDESEVLTVADEGNHVDKNKFKVPFVCGCRNLAEALRRIAEGASMIRTKGEAGTGNVVEAVRHIRTLHKEIRQLQTMDEDELFTLAKEMGAPLDLLQRVKRDGKLPVVNFAAGGVATPADAALCMQLGVDGVFVGSGIFK
;
A
#
# COMPACT_ATOMS: atom_id res chain seq x y z
N GLN A 1 -11.68 13.30 16.19
CA GLN A 1 -10.38 13.39 16.90
C GLN A 1 -10.52 13.20 18.42
N GLU A 2 -11.67 12.71 18.91
CA GLU A 2 -11.97 12.70 20.35
C GLU A 2 -11.34 11.52 21.11
N LEU A 3 -11.07 10.40 20.44
CA LEU A 3 -10.54 9.17 21.06
C LEU A 3 -9.01 9.16 21.22
N GLY A 4 -8.28 10.15 20.71
CA GLY A 4 -6.82 10.23 20.86
C GLY A 4 -6.02 9.12 20.17
N ILE A 5 -6.56 8.51 19.11
CA ILE A 5 -5.85 7.48 18.33
C ILE A 5 -4.70 8.07 17.52
N ASP A 6 -3.60 7.33 17.41
CA ASP A 6 -2.40 7.75 16.67
C ASP A 6 -2.52 7.57 15.15
N CYS A 7 -3.34 6.62 14.71
CA CYS A 7 -3.52 6.31 13.29
C CYS A 7 -4.89 5.70 13.01
N ILE A 8 -5.42 5.90 11.80
CA ILE A 8 -6.64 5.28 11.29
C ILE A 8 -6.27 4.35 10.14
N ASP A 9 -6.69 3.09 10.18
CA ASP A 9 -6.62 2.19 9.01
C ASP A 9 -7.97 2.18 8.29
N GLU A 10 -8.02 2.72 7.08
CA GLU A 10 -9.19 2.56 6.20
C GLU A 10 -9.14 1.15 5.60
N SER A 11 -9.66 0.20 6.38
CA SER A 11 -9.42 -1.21 6.16
C SER A 11 -10.49 -1.88 5.31
N GLU A 12 -10.08 -2.49 4.21
CA GLU A 12 -10.88 -3.34 3.33
C GLU A 12 -11.27 -4.69 3.96
N VAL A 13 -10.76 -5.01 5.16
CA VAL A 13 -11.15 -6.20 5.92
C VAL A 13 -12.54 -6.00 6.54
N LEU A 14 -12.95 -4.74 6.76
CA LEU A 14 -14.29 -4.39 7.18
C LEU A 14 -15.21 -4.27 5.95
N THR A 15 -16.52 -4.42 6.18
CA THR A 15 -17.52 -4.21 5.12
C THR A 15 -17.42 -2.79 4.59
N VAL A 16 -17.29 -2.67 3.27
CA VAL A 16 -17.20 -1.37 2.57
C VAL A 16 -18.48 -0.57 2.81
N ALA A 17 -18.32 0.69 3.23
CA ALA A 17 -19.43 1.61 3.47
C ALA A 17 -19.79 2.44 2.23
N ASP A 18 -18.83 2.70 1.34
CA ASP A 18 -19.01 3.41 0.06
C ASP A 18 -18.20 2.68 -1.03
N GLU A 19 -18.88 2.21 -2.06
CA GLU A 19 -18.25 1.47 -3.18
C GLU A 19 -17.62 2.39 -4.24
N GLY A 20 -18.03 3.65 -4.28
CA GLY A 20 -17.57 4.63 -5.26
C GLY A 20 -16.41 5.49 -4.78
N ASN A 21 -16.30 5.75 -3.47
CA ASN A 21 -15.34 6.71 -2.93
C ASN A 21 -14.63 6.19 -1.67
N HIS A 22 -13.37 6.59 -1.53
CA HIS A 22 -12.63 6.46 -0.27
C HIS A 22 -12.74 7.76 0.52
N VAL A 23 -12.41 7.70 1.81
CA VAL A 23 -12.36 8.89 2.68
C VAL A 23 -11.36 9.90 2.12
N ASP A 24 -11.73 11.19 2.11
CA ASP A 24 -10.81 12.30 1.86
C ASP A 24 -9.96 12.57 3.12
N LYS A 25 -8.75 12.01 3.14
CA LYS A 25 -7.89 11.92 4.32
C LYS A 25 -7.18 13.25 4.57
N ASN A 26 -7.07 14.11 3.55
CA ASN A 26 -6.51 15.45 3.67
C ASN A 26 -7.31 16.37 4.61
N LYS A 27 -8.57 16.01 4.92
CA LYS A 27 -9.41 16.71 5.90
C LYS A 27 -9.11 16.33 7.36
N PHE A 28 -8.18 15.42 7.60
CA PHE A 28 -7.86 14.90 8.93
C PHE A 28 -6.40 15.22 9.30
N LYS A 29 -6.14 15.43 10.59
CA LYS A 29 -4.74 15.53 11.10
C LYS A 29 -4.17 14.17 11.54
N VAL A 30 -5.05 13.20 11.81
CA VAL A 30 -4.62 11.84 12.20
C VAL A 30 -4.19 11.13 10.91
N PRO A 31 -3.01 10.50 10.87
CA PRO A 31 -2.52 9.82 9.67
C PRO A 31 -3.37 8.61 9.34
N PHE A 32 -3.49 8.32 8.04
CA PHE A 32 -4.21 7.16 7.54
C PHE A 32 -3.27 6.10 6.96
N VAL A 33 -3.57 4.84 7.27
CA VAL A 33 -3.07 3.64 6.58
C VAL A 33 -4.11 3.19 5.56
N CYS A 34 -3.67 2.79 4.37
CA CYS A 34 -4.53 2.17 3.36
C CYS A 34 -3.89 0.92 2.75
N GLY A 35 -4.73 -0.06 2.40
CA GLY A 35 -4.34 -1.26 1.67
C GLY A 35 -4.16 -1.04 0.17
N CYS A 36 -3.17 -1.70 -0.44
CA CYS A 36 -2.98 -1.74 -1.89
C CYS A 36 -2.58 -3.14 -2.40
N ARG A 37 -2.81 -3.39 -3.69
CA ARG A 37 -2.39 -4.61 -4.40
C ARG A 37 -1.30 -4.35 -5.45
N ASN A 38 -1.16 -3.11 -5.89
CA ASN A 38 -0.26 -2.65 -6.95
C ASN A 38 0.07 -1.16 -6.78
N LEU A 39 0.99 -0.65 -7.61
CA LEU A 39 1.44 0.74 -7.58
C LEU A 39 0.30 1.72 -7.87
N ALA A 40 -0.57 1.42 -8.83
CA ALA A 40 -1.68 2.31 -9.18
C ALA A 40 -2.62 2.56 -7.99
N GLU A 41 -3.00 1.50 -7.29
CA GLU A 41 -3.84 1.58 -6.10
C GLU A 41 -3.13 2.32 -4.97
N ALA A 42 -1.84 2.05 -4.74
CA ALA A 42 -1.05 2.77 -3.74
C ALA A 42 -1.02 4.28 -4.02
N LEU A 43 -0.76 4.68 -5.26
CA LEU A 43 -0.68 6.09 -5.65
C LEU A 43 -2.02 6.81 -5.51
N ARG A 44 -3.14 6.15 -5.83
CA ARG A 44 -4.47 6.73 -5.58
C ARG A 44 -4.74 6.96 -4.09
N ARG A 45 -4.40 6.00 -3.23
CA ARG A 45 -4.54 6.16 -1.77
C ARG A 45 -3.67 7.30 -1.23
N ILE A 46 -2.44 7.43 -1.72
CA ILE A 46 -1.53 8.52 -1.36
C ILE A 46 -2.11 9.87 -1.80
N ALA A 47 -2.67 9.96 -3.01
CA ALA A 47 -3.31 11.17 -3.52
C ALA A 47 -4.52 11.61 -2.67
N GLU A 48 -5.24 10.65 -2.11
CA GLU A 48 -6.36 10.87 -1.18
C GLU A 48 -5.90 11.24 0.25
N GLY A 49 -4.59 11.27 0.50
CA GLY A 49 -3.97 11.69 1.76
C GLY A 49 -3.48 10.54 2.65
N ALA A 50 -3.33 9.32 2.14
CA ALA A 50 -2.77 8.22 2.93
C ALA A 50 -1.31 8.52 3.29
N SER A 51 -1.00 8.43 4.59
CA SER A 51 0.34 8.68 5.12
C SER A 51 1.19 7.39 5.20
N MET A 52 0.56 6.24 4.97
CA MET A 52 1.15 4.92 5.02
C MET A 52 0.38 3.97 4.10
N ILE A 53 1.10 3.06 3.47
CA ILE A 53 0.54 1.98 2.66
C ILE A 53 0.86 0.64 3.30
N ARG A 54 -0.06 -0.32 3.14
CA ARG A 54 0.18 -1.72 3.42
C ARG A 54 -0.30 -2.60 2.27
N THR A 55 0.20 -3.82 2.15
CA THR A 55 -0.43 -4.81 1.27
C THR A 55 -1.81 -5.20 1.80
N LYS A 56 -2.75 -5.53 0.91
CA LYS A 56 -4.03 -6.12 1.34
C LYS A 56 -3.84 -7.55 1.85
N GLY A 57 -3.07 -8.33 1.09
CA GLY A 57 -2.85 -9.75 1.36
C GLY A 57 -4.18 -10.51 1.42
N GLU A 58 -4.20 -11.60 2.19
CA GLU A 58 -5.41 -12.32 2.57
C GLU A 58 -5.51 -12.34 4.10
N ALA A 59 -6.32 -11.44 4.65
CA ALA A 59 -6.42 -11.29 6.10
C ALA A 59 -7.07 -12.53 6.74
N GLY A 60 -6.47 -13.02 7.84
CA GLY A 60 -7.05 -14.09 8.65
C GLY A 60 -6.81 -15.53 8.18
N THR A 61 -6.19 -15.76 7.01
CA THR A 61 -5.96 -17.12 6.49
C THR A 61 -4.64 -17.74 6.95
N GLY A 62 -3.70 -16.94 7.43
CA GLY A 62 -2.35 -17.39 7.75
C GLY A 62 -1.52 -17.78 6.51
N ASN A 63 -1.96 -17.37 5.31
CA ASN A 63 -1.29 -17.64 4.04
C ASN A 63 -0.66 -16.36 3.46
N VAL A 64 0.67 -16.25 3.51
CA VAL A 64 1.42 -15.06 3.08
C VAL A 64 1.46 -14.85 1.56
N VAL A 65 0.97 -15.81 0.75
CA VAL A 65 1.09 -15.80 -0.73
C VAL A 65 0.55 -14.51 -1.35
N GLU A 66 -0.60 -14.01 -0.89
CA GLU A 66 -1.19 -12.78 -1.42
C GLU A 66 -0.36 -11.55 -1.05
N ALA A 67 0.15 -11.46 0.17
CA ALA A 67 1.03 -10.37 0.57
C ALA A 67 2.30 -10.35 -0.29
N VAL A 68 2.95 -11.52 -0.46
CA VAL A 68 4.14 -11.66 -1.34
C VAL A 68 3.83 -11.23 -2.77
N ARG A 69 2.65 -11.60 -3.30
CA ARG A 69 2.24 -11.19 -4.65
C ARG A 69 2.14 -9.68 -4.76
N HIS A 70 1.45 -9.02 -3.82
CA HIS A 70 1.30 -7.56 -3.83
C HIS A 70 2.65 -6.83 -3.72
N ILE A 71 3.54 -7.27 -2.82
CA ILE A 71 4.90 -6.68 -2.68
C ILE A 71 5.65 -6.79 -4.00
N ARG A 72 5.64 -7.98 -4.62
CA ARG A 72 6.36 -8.22 -5.88
C ARG A 72 5.78 -7.42 -7.04
N THR A 73 4.45 -7.33 -7.14
CA THR A 73 3.78 -6.51 -8.16
C THR A 73 4.18 -5.05 -8.02
N LEU A 74 4.04 -4.48 -6.82
CA LEU A 74 4.38 -3.09 -6.56
C LEU A 74 5.84 -2.78 -6.88
N HIS A 75 6.79 -3.58 -6.39
CA HIS A 75 8.21 -3.35 -6.68
C HIS A 75 8.59 -3.62 -8.14
N LYS A 76 7.90 -4.54 -8.84
CA LYS A 76 8.09 -4.74 -10.28
C LYS A 76 7.67 -3.49 -11.04
N GLU A 77 6.50 -2.95 -10.75
CA GLU A 77 5.96 -1.75 -11.40
C GLU A 77 6.83 -0.52 -11.12
N ILE A 78 7.34 -0.35 -9.89
CA ILE A 78 8.30 0.71 -9.57
C ILE A 78 9.57 0.57 -10.42
N ARG A 79 10.16 -0.63 -10.51
CA ARG A 79 11.37 -0.85 -11.33
C ARG A 79 11.12 -0.55 -12.81
N GLN A 80 9.97 -0.96 -13.35
CA GLN A 80 9.57 -0.66 -14.73
C GLN A 80 9.43 0.84 -14.95
N LEU A 81 8.80 1.55 -14.01
CA LEU A 81 8.62 3.00 -14.04
C LEU A 81 9.98 3.74 -14.01
N GLN A 82 10.93 3.27 -13.21
CA GLN A 82 12.27 3.86 -13.14
C GLN A 82 12.99 3.82 -14.49
N THR A 83 12.84 2.75 -15.25
CA THR A 83 13.51 2.55 -16.55
C THR A 83 12.74 3.08 -17.75
N MET A 84 11.48 3.49 -17.59
CA MET A 84 10.61 4.00 -18.65
C MET A 84 11.08 5.37 -19.18
N ASP A 85 10.81 5.73 -20.43
CA ASP A 85 11.15 7.07 -20.92
C ASP A 85 10.17 8.13 -20.35
N GLU A 86 10.61 9.39 -20.26
CA GLU A 86 9.81 10.45 -19.60
C GLU A 86 8.53 10.80 -20.36
N ASP A 87 8.54 10.68 -21.68
CA ASP A 87 7.40 10.96 -22.57
C ASP A 87 6.34 9.84 -22.53
N GLU A 88 6.73 8.60 -22.19
CA GLU A 88 5.81 7.48 -21.99
C GLU A 88 4.96 7.60 -20.70
N LEU A 89 5.41 8.40 -19.73
CA LEU A 89 4.77 8.52 -18.41
C LEU A 89 3.33 9.04 -18.48
N PHE A 90 3.01 9.90 -19.44
CA PHE A 90 1.67 10.47 -19.59
C PHE A 90 0.65 9.39 -19.97
N THR A 91 1.05 8.48 -20.86
CA THR A 91 0.22 7.35 -21.29
C THR A 91 0.05 6.37 -20.12
N LEU A 92 1.15 6.03 -19.44
CA LEU A 92 1.09 5.14 -18.28
C LEU A 92 0.19 5.70 -17.16
N ALA A 93 0.28 6.99 -16.85
CA ALA A 93 -0.55 7.63 -15.85
C ALA A 93 -2.05 7.49 -16.15
N LYS A 94 -2.43 7.68 -17.43
CA LYS A 94 -3.79 7.50 -17.91
C LYS A 94 -4.26 6.05 -17.79
N GLU A 95 -3.44 5.09 -18.20
CA GLU A 95 -3.76 3.66 -18.15
C GLU A 95 -3.91 3.14 -16.72
N MET A 96 -3.00 3.55 -15.82
CA MET A 96 -3.04 3.17 -14.41
C MET A 96 -4.17 3.86 -13.65
N GLY A 97 -4.66 5.01 -14.15
CA GLY A 97 -5.53 5.91 -13.39
C GLY A 97 -4.83 6.38 -12.12
N ALA A 98 -3.57 6.81 -12.24
CA ALA A 98 -2.74 7.30 -11.15
C ALA A 98 -2.26 8.74 -11.42
N PRO A 99 -2.07 9.57 -10.39
CA PRO A 99 -1.60 10.94 -10.59
C PRO A 99 -0.19 10.99 -11.19
N LEU A 100 -0.03 11.79 -12.25
CA LEU A 100 1.22 11.92 -12.99
C LEU A 100 2.37 12.43 -12.11
N ASP A 101 2.10 13.41 -11.26
CA ASP A 101 3.08 14.00 -10.33
C ASP A 101 3.63 12.96 -9.35
N LEU A 102 2.77 12.07 -8.84
CA LEU A 102 3.18 10.97 -7.98
C LEU A 102 3.98 9.92 -8.74
N LEU A 103 3.60 9.60 -9.98
CA LEU A 103 4.39 8.70 -10.83
C LEU A 103 5.78 9.27 -11.10
N GLN A 104 5.88 10.54 -11.46
CA GLN A 104 7.17 11.22 -11.66
C GLN A 104 8.01 11.20 -10.38
N ARG A 105 7.40 11.42 -9.22
CA ARG A 105 8.08 11.33 -7.93
C ARG A 105 8.60 9.92 -7.65
N VAL A 106 7.77 8.88 -7.86
CA VAL A 106 8.19 7.49 -7.65
C VAL A 106 9.27 7.07 -8.64
N LYS A 107 9.19 7.51 -9.90
CA LYS A 107 10.24 7.29 -10.91
C LYS A 107 11.58 7.83 -10.41
N ARG A 108 11.59 9.10 -9.97
CA ARG A 108 12.79 9.79 -9.50
C ARG A 108 13.36 9.14 -8.22
N ASP A 109 12.49 8.84 -7.26
CA ASP A 109 12.90 8.41 -5.92
C ASP A 109 13.14 6.89 -5.83
N GLY A 110 12.60 6.11 -6.79
CA GLY A 110 12.71 4.65 -6.83
C GLY A 110 11.91 3.91 -5.74
N LYS A 111 11.00 4.60 -5.07
CA LYS A 111 10.18 4.10 -3.98
C LYS A 111 8.93 4.95 -3.79
N LEU A 112 7.98 4.45 -3.00
CA LEU A 112 6.82 5.23 -2.61
C LEU A 112 7.24 6.45 -1.76
N PRO A 113 6.47 7.55 -1.81
CA PRO A 113 6.72 8.74 -0.98
C PRO A 113 6.31 8.56 0.50
N VAL A 114 5.78 7.40 0.87
CA VAL A 114 5.33 7.01 2.21
C VAL A 114 5.83 5.61 2.54
N VAL A 115 5.81 5.23 3.82
CA VAL A 115 6.18 3.87 4.25
C VAL A 115 5.22 2.81 3.69
N ASN A 116 5.77 1.64 3.35
CA ASN A 116 5.05 0.51 2.78
C ASN A 116 5.25 -0.75 3.64
N PHE A 117 4.19 -1.25 4.26
CA PHE A 117 4.25 -2.42 5.14
C PHE A 117 3.64 -3.66 4.47
N ALA A 118 4.10 -4.85 4.89
CA ALA A 118 3.38 -6.08 4.59
C ALA A 118 2.22 -6.27 5.58
N ALA A 119 1.07 -6.73 5.09
CA ALA A 119 -0.07 -7.17 5.89
C ALA A 119 -0.86 -8.26 5.15
N GLY A 120 -1.59 -9.07 5.93
CA GLY A 120 -2.42 -10.18 5.44
C GLY A 120 -1.63 -11.48 5.28
N GLY A 121 -1.98 -12.50 6.07
CA GLY A 121 -1.43 -13.86 5.92
C GLY A 121 -0.06 -14.12 6.56
N VAL A 122 0.57 -13.15 7.23
CA VAL A 122 1.81 -13.38 7.99
C VAL A 122 1.51 -14.17 9.27
N ALA A 123 2.04 -15.39 9.37
CA ALA A 123 1.79 -16.29 10.50
C ALA A 123 3.05 -16.71 11.24
N THR A 124 4.21 -16.66 10.59
CA THR A 124 5.48 -17.12 11.17
C THR A 124 6.58 -16.05 11.11
N PRO A 125 7.65 -16.18 11.93
CA PRO A 125 8.83 -15.34 11.78
C PRO A 125 9.48 -15.43 10.40
N ALA A 126 9.39 -16.58 9.73
CA ALA A 126 9.90 -16.77 8.37
C ALA A 126 9.12 -15.94 7.35
N ASP A 127 7.80 -15.85 7.49
CA ASP A 127 6.95 -15.01 6.64
C ASP A 127 7.31 -13.52 6.81
N ALA A 128 7.46 -13.07 8.06
CA ALA A 128 7.83 -11.69 8.36
C ALA A 128 9.22 -11.36 7.79
N ALA A 129 10.21 -12.24 7.98
CA ALA A 129 11.55 -12.07 7.43
C ALA A 129 11.53 -12.06 5.89
N LEU A 130 10.75 -12.93 5.26
CA LEU A 130 10.56 -12.96 3.81
C LEU A 130 9.99 -11.62 3.32
N CYS A 131 8.94 -11.10 3.96
CA CYS A 131 8.38 -9.80 3.61
C CYS A 131 9.44 -8.69 3.66
N MET A 132 10.21 -8.60 4.76
CA MET A 132 11.29 -7.60 4.90
C MET A 132 12.35 -7.75 3.80
N GLN A 133 12.77 -8.97 3.47
CA GLN A 133 13.72 -9.23 2.38
C GLN A 133 13.18 -8.82 1.00
N LEU A 134 11.85 -8.80 0.83
CA LEU A 134 11.21 -8.34 -0.40
C LEU A 134 11.11 -6.81 -0.48
N GLY A 135 11.53 -6.08 0.55
CA GLY A 135 11.73 -4.63 0.53
C GLY A 135 10.61 -3.79 1.15
N VAL A 136 9.79 -4.35 2.05
CA VAL A 136 8.84 -3.55 2.85
C VAL A 136 9.54 -2.92 4.06
N ASP A 137 8.96 -1.85 4.59
CA ASP A 137 9.47 -1.08 5.73
C ASP A 137 9.04 -1.66 7.09
N GLY A 138 8.11 -2.60 7.09
CA GLY A 138 7.59 -3.24 8.31
C GLY A 138 6.50 -4.26 8.01
N VAL A 139 5.97 -4.88 9.06
CA VAL A 139 5.00 -5.99 8.96
C VAL A 139 3.88 -5.83 9.99
N PHE A 140 2.62 -5.91 9.55
CA PHE A 140 1.46 -6.11 10.41
C PHE A 140 1.20 -7.59 10.63
N VAL A 141 1.02 -7.97 11.90
CA VAL A 141 0.66 -9.33 12.30
C VAL A 141 -0.72 -9.30 12.94
N GLY A 142 -1.60 -10.21 12.52
CA GLY A 142 -2.94 -10.33 13.08
C GLY A 142 -2.95 -10.96 14.47
N SER A 143 -4.12 -10.97 15.12
CA SER A 143 -4.30 -11.54 16.47
C SER A 143 -4.09 -13.04 16.59
N GLY A 144 -3.85 -13.76 15.48
CA GLY A 144 -3.49 -15.17 15.49
C GLY A 144 -2.23 -15.49 16.31
N ILE A 145 -1.37 -14.49 16.58
CA ILE A 145 -0.21 -14.63 17.48
C ILE A 145 -0.59 -14.88 18.95
N PHE A 146 -1.81 -14.50 19.36
CA PHE A 146 -2.32 -14.67 20.72
C PHE A 146 -3.20 -15.91 20.89
N LYS A 147 -3.42 -16.68 19.82
CA LYS A 147 -4.13 -17.96 19.86
C LYS A 147 -3.14 -19.08 20.12
#